data_AF-A0A0C9YB12-F1
#
_entry.id   AF-A0A0C9YB12-F1
#
_cell.length_a   1.000
_cell.length_b   1.000
_cell.length_c   1.000
_cell.angle_alpha   90.00
_cell.angle_beta   90.00
_cell.angle_gamma   90.00
#
_symmetry.space_group_name_H-M   'P 1'
#
loop_
_entity.id
_entity.type
_entity.pdbx_description
1 polymer ?
#
loop_
_entity_poly.entity_id
_entity_poly.type
_entity_poly.pdbx_seq_one_letter_code
_entity_poly.pdbx_strand_id
1 'polypeptide(L)'
;KPESGFRYLLGYLRRHGIRVQQKRVWQSLSRVDRLGQQLRERRVIKRRAYHVKRSNSLWHIDGHHKLIRWGFVIHGMVDGYCRTVCHF
;
A
#
# COMPACT_ATOMS: atom_id res chain seq x y z
N LYS A 1 -0.46 -12.92 13.32
CA LYS A 1 0.84 -13.33 12.74
C LYS A 1 1.90 -12.33 13.21
N PRO A 2 3.09 -12.77 13.66
CA PRO A 2 4.15 -11.84 14.11
C PRO A 2 4.58 -10.89 12.99
N GLU A 3 4.41 -11.33 11.75
CA GLU A 3 4.68 -10.60 10.51
C GLU A 3 3.56 -9.64 10.06
N SER A 4 2.65 -9.16 10.92
CA SER A 4 1.52 -8.33 10.45
C SER A 4 1.71 -6.80 10.54
N GLY A 5 2.71 -6.31 11.28
CA GLY A 5 3.09 -4.89 11.27
C GLY A 5 2.19 -3.98 12.09
N PHE A 6 2.68 -2.75 12.32
CA PHE A 6 2.07 -1.78 13.22
C PHE A 6 0.57 -1.52 12.96
N ARG A 7 0.18 -1.37 11.68
CA ARG A 7 -1.22 -1.09 11.30
C ARG A 7 -2.16 -2.25 11.61
N TYR A 8 -1.70 -3.49 11.43
CA TYR A 8 -2.49 -4.67 11.75
C TYR A 8 -2.65 -4.83 13.26
N LEU A 9 -1.58 -4.65 14.03
CA LEU A 9 -1.64 -4.69 15.49
C LEU A 9 -2.60 -3.64 16.04
N LEU A 10 -2.56 -2.42 15.51
CA LEU A 10 -3.48 -1.35 15.89
C LEU A 10 -4.95 -1.72 15.58
N GLY A 11 -5.19 -2.31 14.40
CA GLY A 11 -6.52 -2.80 14.02
C GLY A 11 -7.01 -3.95 14.91
N TYR A 12 -6.12 -4.88 15.25
CA TYR A 12 -6.40 -6.00 16.15
C TYR A 12 -6.80 -5.52 17.55
N LEU A 13 -6.03 -4.60 18.13
CA LEU A 13 -6.32 -4.01 19.44
C LEU A 13 -7.67 -3.27 19.43
N ARG A 14 -7.94 -2.48 18.39
CA ARG A 14 -9.21 -1.78 18.23
C ARG A 14 -10.41 -2.73 18.11
N ARG A 15 -10.26 -3.84 17.37
CA ARG A 15 -11.31 -4.86 17.26
C ARG A 15 -11.65 -5.50 18.60
N HIS A 16 -10.68 -5.62 19.50
CA HIS A 16 -10.88 -6.13 20.86
C HIS A 16 -11.27 -5.05 21.87
N GLY A 17 -11.66 -3.85 21.41
CA GLY A 17 -12.07 -2.74 22.28
C GLY A 17 -10.93 -2.02 22.98
N ILE A 18 -9.68 -2.41 22.75
CA ILE A 18 -8.51 -1.84 23.42
C ILE A 18 -8.06 -0.59 22.66
N ARG A 19 -8.37 0.59 23.22
CA ARG A 19 -7.93 1.89 22.69
C ARG A 19 -6.63 2.33 23.38
N VAL A 20 -5.51 2.00 22.77
CA VAL A 20 -4.18 2.47 23.20
C VAL A 20 -3.67 3.57 22.28
N GLN A 21 -2.95 4.53 22.84
CA GLN A 21 -2.21 5.52 22.05
C GLN A 21 -1.22 4.83 21.10
N GLN A 22 -1.18 5.30 19.85
CA GLN A 22 -0.29 4.76 18.81
C GLN A 22 1.18 4.74 19.25
N LYS A 23 1.64 5.80 19.94
CA LYS A 23 3.01 5.90 20.45
C LYS A 23 3.38 4.76 21.40
N ARG A 24 2.47 4.37 22.30
CA ARG A 24 2.70 3.27 23.25
C ARG A 24 2.77 1.92 22.54
N VAL A 25 1.88 1.69 21.57
CA VAL A 25 1.91 0.47 20.74
C VAL A 25 3.22 0.38 19.95
N TRP A 26 3.69 1.51 19.42
CA TRP A 26 4.94 1.57 18.67
C TRP A 26 6.16 1.30 19.54
N GLN A 27 6.20 1.88 20.74
CA GLN A 27 7.27 1.61 21.73
C GLN A 27 7.30 0.13 22.15
N SER A 28 6.15 -0.48 22.44
CA SER A 28 6.08 -1.91 22.76
C SER A 28 6.52 -2.77 21.59
N LEU A 29 6.08 -2.46 20.37
CA LEU A 29 6.46 -3.19 19.17
C LEU A 29 7.96 -3.07 18.88
N SER A 30 8.56 -1.88 19.08
CA SER A 30 10.01 -1.68 18.91
C SER A 30 10.83 -2.46 19.93
N ARG A 31 10.33 -2.64 21.17
CA ARG A 31 11.01 -3.47 22.17
C ARG A 31 11.02 -4.95 21.81
N VAL A 32 9.93 -5.44 21.22
CA VAL A 32 9.74 -6.87 20.92
C VAL A 32 10.29 -7.26 19.53
N ASP A 33 10.16 -6.37 18.54
CA ASP A 33 10.38 -6.68 17.13
C ASP A 33 11.17 -5.58 16.39
N ARG A 34 12.33 -5.20 16.93
CA ARG A 34 13.26 -4.26 16.26
C ARG A 34 13.75 -4.79 14.91
N LEU A 35 14.04 -6.08 14.83
CA LEU A 35 14.53 -6.74 13.63
C LEU A 35 13.44 -6.86 12.55
N GLY A 36 12.22 -7.26 12.89
CA GLY A 36 11.11 -7.31 11.94
C GLY A 36 10.69 -5.92 11.44
N GLN A 37 10.85 -4.88 12.26
CA GLN A 37 10.65 -3.49 11.82
C GLN A 37 11.67 -3.08 10.73
N GLN A 38 12.96 -3.37 10.94
CA GLN A 38 14.00 -3.11 9.94
C GLN A 38 13.84 -3.94 8.66
N LEU A 39 13.46 -5.21 8.79
CA LEU A 39 13.20 -6.08 7.63
C LEU A 39 12.00 -5.58 6.80
N ARG A 40 10.99 -4.99 7.42
CA ARG A 40 9.86 -4.35 6.72
C ARG A 40 10.26 -3.08 5.98
N GLU A 41 11.07 -2.23 6.61
CA GLU A 41 11.59 -1.03 5.96
C GLU A 41 12.40 -1.39 4.71
N ARG A 42 13.19 -2.48 4.78
CA ARG A 42 13.91 -3.03 3.62
C ARG A 42 12.99 -3.60 2.53
N ARG A 43 11.80 -4.09 2.90
CA ARG A 43 10.76 -4.59 1.98
C ARG A 43 9.86 -3.51 1.39
N VAL A 44 10.03 -2.23 1.75
CA VAL A 44 9.28 -1.15 1.10
C VAL A 44 9.63 -1.17 -0.38
N ILE A 45 8.61 -1.39 -1.22
CA ILE A 45 8.75 -1.33 -2.67
C ILE A 45 9.24 0.07 -3.03
N LYS A 46 10.52 0.17 -3.38
CA LYS A 46 11.09 1.41 -3.92
C LYS A 46 10.47 1.62 -5.29
N ARG A 47 9.49 2.52 -5.38
CA ARG A 47 8.94 2.97 -6.66
C ARG A 47 10.08 3.62 -7.44
N ARG A 48 10.42 3.06 -8.60
CA ARG A 48 11.40 3.66 -9.49
C ARG A 48 10.80 4.93 -10.08
N ALA A 49 11.52 6.05 -9.99
CA ALA A 49 11.24 7.19 -10.84
C ALA A 49 11.73 6.83 -12.24
N TYR A 50 10.81 6.76 -13.21
CA TYR A 50 11.14 6.58 -14.62
C TYR A 50 10.60 7.76 -15.41
N HIS A 51 11.28 8.06 -16.51
CA HIS A 51 10.88 9.08 -17.46
C HIS A 51 10.72 8.42 -18.83
N VAL A 52 9.55 8.55 -19.42
CA VAL A 52 9.23 8.05 -20.75
C VAL A 52 9.60 9.12 -21.76
N LYS A 53 10.22 8.80 -22.91
CA LYS A 53 10.74 9.84 -23.82
C LYS A 53 9.67 10.58 -24.62
N ARG A 54 8.52 9.95 -24.90
CA ARG A 54 7.46 10.50 -25.75
C ARG A 54 6.08 10.00 -25.32
N SER A 55 5.05 10.78 -25.61
CA SER A 55 3.65 10.35 -25.49
C SER A 55 3.40 9.06 -26.28
N ASN A 56 2.48 8.22 -25.80
CA ASN A 56 2.07 6.93 -26.35
C ASN A 56 3.16 5.86 -26.41
N SER A 57 4.36 6.08 -25.84
CA SER A 57 5.43 5.06 -25.85
C SER A 57 5.37 4.06 -24.68
N LEU A 58 4.55 4.35 -23.65
CA LEU A 58 4.26 3.44 -22.54
C LEU A 58 2.88 3.76 -21.99
N TRP A 59 2.05 2.74 -21.76
CA TRP A 59 0.71 2.90 -21.19
C TRP A 59 0.61 2.06 -19.92
N HIS A 60 0.02 2.62 -18.87
CA HIS A 60 -0.27 1.94 -17.63
C HIS A 60 -1.74 1.57 -17.59
N ILE A 61 -2.05 0.29 -17.40
CA ILE A 61 -3.43 -0.21 -17.26
C ILE A 61 -3.56 -0.77 -15.84
N ASP A 62 -4.55 -0.32 -15.08
CA ASP A 62 -4.84 -0.80 -13.73
C ASP A 62 -6.33 -1.11 -13.55
N GLY A 63 -6.61 -2.18 -12.82
CA GLY A 63 -7.96 -2.65 -12.53
C GLY A 63 -8.41 -2.27 -11.13
N HIS A 64 -9.55 -1.60 -11.01
CA HIS A 64 -10.19 -1.32 -9.74
C HIS A 64 -11.26 -2.35 -9.37
N HIS A 65 -10.90 -3.30 -8.50
CA HIS A 65 -11.72 -4.49 -8.21
C HIS A 65 -12.66 -4.33 -7.00
N LYS A 66 -12.80 -3.14 -6.40
CA LYS A 66 -13.64 -2.99 -5.18
C LYS A 66 -15.11 -3.32 -5.40
N LEU A 67 -15.60 -3.22 -6.64
CA LEU A 67 -16.98 -3.48 -7.02
C LEU A 67 -17.20 -4.89 -7.59
N ILE A 68 -16.20 -5.77 -7.54
CA ILE A 68 -16.28 -7.10 -8.14
C ILE A 68 -17.43 -7.95 -7.55
N ARG A 69 -17.79 -7.72 -6.28
CA ARG A 69 -18.93 -8.40 -5.63
C ARG A 69 -20.28 -8.07 -6.27
N TRP A 70 -20.35 -6.95 -7.00
CA TRP A 70 -21.51 -6.50 -7.75
C TRP A 70 -21.36 -6.77 -9.26
N GLY A 71 -20.32 -7.49 -9.68
CA GLY A 71 -20.02 -7.79 -11.08
C GLY A 71 -19.28 -6.69 -11.84
N PHE A 72 -18.87 -5.59 -11.19
CA PHE A 72 -18.20 -4.48 -11.86
C PHE A 72 -16.70 -4.43 -11.59
N VAL A 73 -15.92 -4.20 -12.65
CA VAL A 73 -14.48 -3.89 -12.59
C VAL A 73 -14.21 -2.69 -13.49
N ILE A 74 -13.59 -1.66 -12.94
CA ILE A 74 -13.25 -0.43 -13.68
C ILE A 74 -11.79 -0.53 -14.10
N HIS A 75 -11.48 -0.25 -15.37
CA HIS A 75 -10.12 -0.36 -15.90
C HIS A 75 -9.63 1.02 -16.33
N GLY A 76 -8.71 1.58 -15.56
CA GLY A 76 -8.09 2.87 -15.89
C GLY A 76 -6.85 2.67 -16.75
N MET A 77 -6.70 3.51 -17.78
CA MET A 77 -5.49 3.54 -18.61
C MET A 77 -4.87 4.93 -18.65
N VAL A 78 -3.55 5.02 -18.39
CA VAL A 78 -2.81 6.28 -18.23
C VAL A 78 -1.56 6.26 -19.11
N ASP A 79 -1.31 7.34 -19.85
CA ASP A 79 -0.07 7.50 -20.62
C ASP A 79 1.14 7.73 -19.69
N GLY A 80 2.21 6.98 -19.92
CA GLY A 80 3.40 6.98 -19.08
C GLY A 80 4.30 8.21 -19.22
N TYR A 81 4.10 9.04 -20.26
CA TYR A 81 4.84 10.28 -20.47
C TYR A 81 4.12 11.46 -19.82
N CYS A 82 2.88 11.75 -20.22
CA CYS A 82 2.12 12.91 -19.74
C CYS A 82 1.34 12.64 -18.45
N ARG A 83 1.18 11.37 -18.04
CA ARG A 83 0.38 10.95 -16.87
C ARG A 83 -1.10 11.34 -16.97
N THR A 84 -1.58 11.56 -18.18
CA THR A 84 -3.00 11.84 -18.46
C THR A 84 -3.77 10.53 -18.54
N VAL A 85 -4.99 10.54 -18.02
CA VAL A 85 -5.90 9.39 -18.16
C VAL A 85 -6.46 9.37 -19.58
N CYS A 86 -6.22 8.27 -20.28
CA CYS A 86 -6.67 8.06 -21.65
C CYS A 86 -7.99 7.29 -21.70
N HIS A 87 -8.26 6.41 -20.73
CA HIS A 87 -9.46 5.57 -20.71
C HIS A 87 -9.86 5.16 -19.28
N PHE A 88 -11.16 4.89 -19.06
CA PHE A 88 -11.76 4.36 -17.82
C PHE A 88 -12.65 3.14 -18.09
#